data_AF-A0A7V9ZU64-F1
#
_entry.id   AF-A0A7V9ZU64-F1
#
_cell.length_a   1.000
_cell.length_b   1.000
_cell.length_c   1.000
_cell.angle_alpha   90.00
_cell.angle_beta   90.00
_cell.angle_gamma   90.00
#
_symmetry.space_group_name_H-M   'P 1'
#
loop_
_entity.id
_entity.type
_entity.pdbx_description
1 polymer ?
#
loop_
_entity_poly.entity_id
_entity_poly.type
_entity_poly.pdbx_seq_one_letter_code
_entity_poly.pdbx_strand_id
1 'polypeptide(L)'
;MADLAKYQQEFQRFNTKYVKEAVKEPVNFWGLAGFAVAAAYTGSIIPLLIALLCEIAYVLVLPALPSYRLLVNNREKERRRELAKTNRKKLINSFTPREREAVEYLRWQKDKILENYHKFTGARELPTNLNSLEQRWEDFVDLLDVYRRRKQHLK
;
A
#
# COMPACT_ATOMS: atom_id res chain seq x y z
N MET A 1 33.33 8.13 -1.96
CA MET A 1 32.92 7.79 -0.57
C MET A 1 31.49 8.22 -0.22
N ALA A 2 30.90 9.22 -0.90
CA ALA A 2 29.49 9.63 -0.66
C ALA A 2 28.44 8.57 -1.03
N ASP A 3 28.68 7.78 -2.09
CA ASP A 3 27.71 6.77 -2.53
C ASP A 3 27.61 5.58 -1.57
N LEU A 4 28.72 5.12 -0.99
CA LEU A 4 28.70 4.01 -0.02
C LEU A 4 27.95 4.39 1.27
N ALA A 5 28.11 5.63 1.74
CA ALA A 5 27.37 6.14 2.89
C ALA A 5 25.87 6.24 2.59
N LYS A 6 25.49 6.62 1.36
CA LYS A 6 24.09 6.68 0.91
C LYS A 6 23.47 5.28 0.83
N TYR A 7 24.19 4.30 0.28
CA TYR A 7 23.76 2.89 0.26
C TYR A 7 23.64 2.30 1.68
N GLN A 8 24.58 2.59 2.58
CA GLN A 8 24.49 2.17 3.99
C GLN A 8 23.30 2.81 4.71
N GLN A 9 23.04 4.10 4.50
CA GLN A 9 21.87 4.77 5.06
C GLN A 9 20.56 4.23 4.50
N GLU A 10 20.49 3.95 3.20
CA GLU A 10 19.34 3.28 2.60
C GLU A 10 19.16 1.89 3.21
N PHE A 11 20.20 1.06 3.30
CA PHE A 11 20.11 -0.25 3.94
C PHE A 11 19.62 -0.18 5.39
N GLN A 12 20.12 0.77 6.19
CA GLN A 12 19.66 0.96 7.56
C GLN A 12 18.22 1.46 7.64
N ARG A 13 17.82 2.40 6.78
CA ARG A 13 16.42 2.89 6.68
C ARG A 13 15.47 1.79 6.19
N PHE A 14 15.91 0.95 5.26
CA PHE A 14 15.18 -0.21 4.79
C PHE A 14 15.00 -1.23 5.93
N ASN A 15 16.08 -1.58 6.62
CA ASN A 15 16.02 -2.56 7.71
C ASN A 15 15.14 -2.08 8.89
N THR A 16 15.25 -0.81 9.27
CA THR A 16 14.40 -0.20 10.31
C THR A 16 12.92 -0.16 9.93
N LYS A 17 12.58 -0.01 8.64
CA LYS A 17 11.19 -0.05 8.17
C LYS A 17 10.57 -1.45 8.33
N TYR A 18 11.31 -2.50 7.96
CA TYR A 18 10.87 -3.89 8.11
C TYR A 18 10.77 -4.30 9.58
N VAL A 19 11.75 -3.90 10.41
CA VAL A 19 11.72 -4.11 11.86
C VAL A 19 10.52 -3.42 12.50
N LYS A 20 10.21 -2.17 12.11
CA LYS A 20 9.07 -1.43 12.64
C LYS A 20 7.72 -2.05 12.25
N GLU A 21 7.63 -2.64 11.06
CA GLU A 21 6.43 -3.35 10.63
C GLU A 21 6.28 -4.69 11.36
N ALA A 22 7.38 -5.44 11.56
CA ALA A 22 7.41 -6.69 12.32
C ALA A 22 6.98 -6.51 13.79
N VAL A 23 7.42 -5.43 14.44
CA VAL A 23 6.98 -5.06 15.80
C VAL A 23 5.48 -4.76 15.87
N LYS A 24 4.88 -4.30 14.76
CA LYS A 24 3.45 -3.99 14.68
C LYS A 24 2.58 -5.17 14.25
N GLU A 25 3.16 -6.33 13.97
CA GLU A 25 2.37 -7.47 13.54
C GLU A 25 1.60 -8.12 14.70
N PRO A 26 0.36 -8.59 14.44
CA PRO A 26 -0.52 -9.16 15.48
C PRO A 26 0.08 -10.39 16.14
N VAL A 27 0.97 -11.12 15.48
CA VAL A 27 1.69 -12.27 16.04
C VAL A 27 2.49 -11.87 17.29
N ASN A 28 3.09 -10.67 17.29
CA ASN A 28 3.80 -10.16 18.46
C ASN A 28 2.85 -9.87 19.62
N PHE A 29 1.64 -9.41 19.31
CA PHE A 29 0.60 -9.09 20.31
C PHE A 29 0.00 -10.35 20.95
N TRP A 30 -0.26 -11.41 20.17
CA TRP A 30 -0.73 -12.69 20.70
C TRP A 30 0.35 -13.46 21.47
N GLY A 31 1.62 -13.36 21.04
CA GLY A 31 2.77 -13.89 21.77
C GLY A 31 2.94 -13.22 23.12
N LEU A 32 3.00 -11.88 23.15
CA LEU A 32 3.06 -11.10 24.39
C LEU A 32 1.87 -11.36 25.31
N ALA A 33 0.65 -11.44 24.77
CA ALA A 33 -0.54 -11.77 25.55
C ALA A 33 -0.45 -13.16 26.19
N GLY A 34 0.03 -14.17 25.46
CA GLY A 34 0.25 -15.51 25.99
C GLY A 34 1.31 -15.56 27.10
N PHE A 35 2.43 -14.86 26.92
CA PHE A 35 3.47 -14.78 27.94
C PHE A 35 3.07 -13.94 29.15
N ALA A 36 2.24 -12.91 28.97
CA ALA A 36 1.67 -12.14 30.08
C ALA A 36 0.70 -12.99 30.93
N VAL A 37 -0.14 -13.81 30.29
CA VAL A 37 -1.00 -14.78 31.00
C VAL A 37 -0.17 -15.82 31.76
N ALA A 38 0.89 -16.34 31.13
CA ALA A 38 1.80 -17.29 31.78
C ALA A 38 2.56 -16.67 32.97
N ALA A 39 2.99 -15.40 32.87
CA ALA A 39 3.63 -14.68 33.97
C ALA A 39 2.66 -14.40 35.13
N ALA A 40 1.42 -14.01 34.81
CA ALA A 40 0.38 -13.81 35.83
C ALA A 40 0.02 -15.11 36.55
N TYR A 41 -0.01 -16.24 35.83
CA TYR A 41 -0.30 -17.55 36.42
C TYR A 41 0.86 -18.09 37.28
N THR A 42 2.10 -17.86 36.87
CA THR A 42 3.29 -18.37 37.57
C THR A 42 3.81 -17.43 38.66
N GLY A 43 3.32 -16.18 38.71
CA GLY A 43 3.77 -15.15 39.67
C GLY A 43 5.24 -14.77 39.51
N SER A 44 5.87 -15.12 38.38
CA SER A 44 7.29 -15.01 38.14
C SER A 44 7.58 -14.11 36.94
N ILE A 45 8.71 -13.40 37.00
CA ILE A 45 9.21 -12.54 35.92
C ILE A 45 9.89 -13.35 34.81
N ILE A 46 10.23 -14.62 35.07
CA ILE A 46 10.96 -15.49 34.14
C ILE A 46 10.25 -15.65 32.79
N PRO A 47 8.92 -15.88 32.69
CA PRO A 47 8.23 -15.95 31.41
C PRO A 47 8.27 -14.64 30.62
N LEU A 48 8.30 -13.48 31.30
CA LEU A 48 8.44 -12.17 30.65
C LEU A 48 9.84 -11.98 30.07
N LEU A 49 10.88 -12.46 30.76
CA LEU A 49 12.26 -12.42 30.24
C LEU A 49 12.43 -13.33 29.02
N ILE A 50 11.81 -14.51 29.03
CA ILE A 50 11.80 -15.41 27.86
C ILE A 50 11.06 -14.76 26.70
N ALA A 51 9.92 -14.11 26.95
CA ALA A 51 9.19 -13.36 25.93
C ALA A 51 10.05 -12.27 25.30
N LEU A 52 10.79 -11.51 26.11
CA LEU A 52 11.68 -10.45 25.64
C LEU A 52 12.84 -11.00 24.79
N LEU A 53 13.44 -12.13 25.19
CA LEU A 53 14.48 -12.79 24.38
C LEU A 53 13.93 -13.32 23.04
N CYS A 54 12.73 -13.89 23.05
CA CYS A 54 12.04 -14.33 21.84
C CYS A 54 11.71 -13.14 20.92
N GLU A 55 11.26 -12.00 21.45
CA GLU A 55 11.04 -10.78 20.65
C GLU A 55 12.33 -10.28 19.99
N ILE A 56 13.44 -10.26 20.73
CA ILE A 56 14.75 -9.85 20.19
C ILE A 56 15.18 -10.78 19.05
N ALA A 57 15.06 -12.10 19.26
CA ALA A 57 15.38 -13.09 18.22
C ALA A 57 14.45 -12.95 17.00
N TYR A 58 13.16 -12.72 17.22
CA TYR A 58 12.15 -12.56 16.16
C TYR A 58 12.44 -11.33 15.29
N VAL A 59 12.74 -10.18 15.90
CA VAL A 59 13.07 -8.93 15.19
C VAL A 59 14.35 -9.05 14.37
N LEU A 60 15.31 -9.88 14.80
CA LEU A 60 16.57 -10.09 14.07
C LEU A 60 16.43 -11.09 12.92
N VAL A 61 15.64 -12.15 13.11
CA VAL A 61 15.51 -13.25 12.14
C VAL A 61 14.48 -12.97 11.04
N LEU A 62 13.35 -12.35 11.37
CA LEU A 62 12.29 -12.04 10.40
C LEU A 62 12.73 -11.21 9.19
N PRO A 63 13.46 -10.08 9.34
CA PRO A 63 13.87 -9.29 8.19
C PRO A 63 14.87 -10.02 7.30
N ALA A 64 15.45 -11.16 7.73
CA ALA A 64 16.29 -12.00 6.89
C ALA A 64 15.48 -12.94 5.97
N LEU A 65 14.19 -13.18 6.25
CA LEU A 65 13.37 -14.10 5.47
C LEU A 65 12.86 -13.43 4.17
N PRO A 66 13.10 -14.03 2.99
CA PRO A 66 12.66 -13.48 1.70
C PRO A 66 11.14 -13.42 1.57
N SER A 67 10.42 -14.43 2.10
CA SER A 67 8.95 -14.48 2.08
C SER A 67 8.31 -13.34 2.86
N TYR A 68 8.91 -12.95 3.99
CA TYR A 68 8.44 -11.84 4.81
C TYR A 68 8.60 -10.50 4.07
N ARG A 69 9.76 -10.28 3.44
CA ARG A 69 10.02 -9.09 2.63
C ARG A 69 9.02 -8.96 1.48
N LEU A 70 8.68 -10.06 0.81
CA LEU A 70 7.66 -10.09 -0.26
C LEU A 70 6.28 -9.68 0.26
N LEU A 71 5.88 -10.21 1.42
CA LEU A 71 4.60 -9.87 2.07
C LEU A 71 4.50 -8.38 2.40
N VAL A 72 5.52 -7.82 3.06
CA VAL A 72 5.56 -6.39 3.42
C VAL A 72 5.52 -5.52 2.16
N ASN A 73 6.31 -5.86 1.14
CA ASN A 73 6.32 -5.11 -0.12
C ASN A 73 4.96 -5.14 -0.82
N ASN A 74 4.25 -6.28 -0.80
CA ASN A 74 2.89 -6.40 -1.34
C ASN A 74 1.90 -5.51 -0.58
N ARG A 75 1.91 -5.54 0.77
CA ARG A 75 1.07 -4.67 1.60
C ARG A 75 1.38 -3.19 1.38
N GLU A 76 2.64 -2.83 1.23
CA GLU A 76 3.02 -1.44 0.91
C GLU A 76 2.56 -1.01 -0.48
N LYS A 77 2.58 -1.92 -1.46
CA LYS A 77 2.09 -1.65 -2.80
C LYS A 77 0.56 -1.45 -2.78
N GLU A 78 -0.16 -2.25 -2.01
CA GLU A 78 -1.60 -2.10 -1.77
C GLU A 78 -1.92 -0.77 -1.10
N ARG A 79 -1.25 -0.42 0.00
CA ARG A 79 -1.41 0.88 0.67
C ARG A 79 -1.16 2.04 -0.30
N ARG A 80 -0.12 1.97 -1.13
CA ARG A 80 0.16 3.00 -2.16
C ARG A 80 -0.96 3.11 -3.19
N ARG A 81 -1.53 1.98 -3.64
CA ARG A 81 -2.68 1.96 -4.57
C ARG A 81 -3.93 2.56 -3.94
N GLU A 82 -4.20 2.26 -2.67
CA GLU A 82 -5.35 2.82 -1.95
C GLU A 82 -5.21 4.32 -1.71
N LEU A 83 -4.02 4.79 -1.35
CA LEU A 83 -3.71 6.21 -1.22
C LEU A 83 -3.88 6.93 -2.56
N ALA A 84 -3.39 6.36 -3.67
CA ALA A 84 -3.61 6.90 -5.00
C ALA A 84 -5.10 7.01 -5.31
N LYS A 85 -5.88 5.93 -5.14
CA LYS A 85 -7.35 5.95 -5.32
C LYS A 85 -8.03 7.02 -4.48
N THR A 86 -7.64 7.15 -3.22
CA THR A 86 -8.23 8.13 -2.30
C THR A 86 -7.90 9.57 -2.71
N ASN A 87 -6.65 9.83 -3.07
CA ASN A 87 -6.21 11.13 -3.57
C ASN A 87 -6.94 11.51 -4.86
N ARG A 88 -7.15 10.55 -5.78
CA ARG A 88 -7.93 10.76 -7.01
C ARG A 88 -9.40 11.07 -6.71
N LYS A 89 -10.04 10.34 -5.79
CA LYS A 89 -11.41 10.65 -5.36
C LYS A 89 -11.50 12.07 -4.80
N LYS A 90 -10.55 12.49 -3.97
CA LYS A 90 -10.47 13.86 -3.44
C LYS A 90 -10.32 14.88 -4.57
N LEU A 91 -9.50 14.59 -5.58
CA LEU A 91 -9.31 15.45 -6.74
C LEU A 91 -10.60 15.63 -7.53
N ILE A 92 -11.28 14.52 -7.86
CA ILE A 92 -12.56 14.52 -8.58
C ILE A 92 -13.65 15.25 -7.78
N ASN A 93 -13.66 15.09 -6.45
CA ASN A 93 -14.57 15.83 -5.56
C ASN A 93 -14.30 17.34 -5.54
N SER A 94 -13.10 17.79 -5.90
CA SER A 94 -12.80 19.21 -6.03
C SER A 94 -13.32 19.82 -7.33
N PHE A 95 -13.68 19.01 -8.33
CA PHE A 95 -14.17 19.49 -9.63
C PHE A 95 -15.58 20.07 -9.53
N THR A 96 -15.94 20.87 -10.53
CA THR A 96 -17.31 21.39 -10.66
C THR A 96 -18.30 20.23 -10.89
N PRO A 97 -19.59 20.38 -10.52
CA PRO A 97 -20.57 19.28 -10.65
C PRO A 97 -20.61 18.67 -12.06
N ARG A 98 -20.59 19.53 -13.10
CA ARG A 98 -20.60 19.09 -14.50
C ARG A 98 -19.34 18.31 -14.91
N GLU A 99 -18.17 18.75 -14.47
CA GLU A 99 -16.91 18.05 -14.76
C GLU A 99 -16.84 16.71 -14.02
N ARG A 100 -17.36 16.67 -12.78
CA ARG A 100 -17.45 15.45 -11.99
C ARG A 100 -18.32 14.40 -12.67
N GLU A 101 -19.53 14.78 -13.09
CA GLU A 101 -20.46 13.88 -13.81
C GLU A 101 -19.80 13.31 -15.07
N ALA A 102 -19.10 14.13 -15.84
CA ALA A 102 -18.39 13.66 -17.05
C ALA A 102 -17.28 12.64 -16.71
N VAL A 103 -16.49 12.89 -15.67
CA VAL A 103 -15.43 11.97 -15.22
C VAL A 103 -16.00 10.65 -14.69
N GLU A 104 -17.09 10.71 -13.94
CA GLU A 104 -17.80 9.53 -13.42
C GLU A 104 -18.41 8.72 -14.55
N TYR A 105 -19.00 9.38 -15.54
CA TYR A 105 -19.54 8.73 -16.72
C TYR A 105 -18.45 8.01 -17.54
N LEU A 106 -17.30 8.65 -17.77
CA LEU A 106 -16.16 8.03 -18.44
C LEU A 106 -15.62 6.82 -17.67
N ARG A 107 -15.58 6.92 -16.33
CA ARG A 107 -15.18 5.81 -15.46
C ARG A 107 -16.15 4.63 -15.62
N TRP A 108 -17.45 4.90 -15.58
CA TRP A 108 -18.48 3.88 -15.78
C TRP A 108 -18.38 3.21 -17.15
N GLN A 109 -18.16 3.98 -18.22
CA GLN A 109 -17.98 3.43 -19.57
C GLN A 109 -16.76 2.50 -19.65
N LYS A 110 -15.62 2.92 -19.09
CA LYS A 110 -14.41 2.07 -19.00
C LYS A 110 -14.74 0.74 -18.31
N ASP A 111 -15.38 0.79 -17.15
CA ASP A 111 -15.71 -0.40 -16.37
C ASP A 111 -16.63 -1.34 -17.16
N LYS A 112 -17.60 -0.77 -17.89
CA LYS A 112 -18.49 -1.54 -18.77
C LYS A 112 -17.79 -2.17 -19.97
N ILE A 113 -16.82 -1.48 -20.58
CA ILE A 113 -16.02 -2.05 -21.67
C ILE A 113 -15.25 -3.29 -21.18
N LEU A 114 -14.63 -3.20 -20.00
CA LEU A 114 -13.89 -4.33 -19.41
C LEU A 114 -14.81 -5.50 -19.05
N GLU A 115 -15.95 -5.21 -18.41
CA GLU A 115 -16.95 -6.22 -18.06
C GLU A 115 -17.48 -6.96 -19.30
N ASN A 116 -17.85 -6.21 -20.33
CA ASN A 116 -18.34 -6.75 -21.59
C ASN A 116 -17.25 -7.58 -22.30
N TYR A 117 -16.00 -7.11 -22.31
CA TYR A 117 -14.91 -7.85 -22.93
C TYR A 117 -14.72 -9.22 -22.27
N HIS A 118 -14.68 -9.28 -20.94
CA HIS A 118 -14.59 -10.56 -20.21
C HIS A 118 -15.79 -11.46 -20.48
N LYS A 119 -17.00 -10.89 -20.51
CA LYS A 119 -18.23 -11.64 -20.79
C LYS A 119 -18.26 -12.24 -22.20
N PHE A 120 -17.84 -11.49 -23.21
CA PHE A 120 -17.95 -11.92 -24.61
C PHE A 120 -16.78 -12.81 -25.06
N THR A 121 -15.57 -12.57 -24.56
CA THR A 121 -14.39 -13.32 -25.02
C THR A 121 -14.08 -14.54 -24.16
N GLY A 122 -14.56 -14.57 -22.89
CA GLY A 122 -14.14 -15.59 -21.92
C GLY A 122 -12.63 -15.57 -21.64
N ALA A 123 -11.90 -14.56 -22.13
CA ALA A 123 -10.46 -14.49 -22.03
C ALA A 123 -10.05 -14.19 -20.58
N ARG A 124 -9.10 -14.98 -20.09
CA ARG A 124 -8.48 -14.78 -18.78
C ARG A 124 -7.56 -13.56 -18.76
N GLU A 125 -7.01 -13.21 -19.91
CA GLU A 125 -6.08 -12.09 -20.07
C GLU A 125 -6.68 -10.98 -20.95
N LEU A 126 -6.48 -9.75 -20.51
CA LEU A 126 -6.88 -8.55 -21.24
C LEU A 126 -5.80 -8.17 -22.25
N PRO A 127 -6.17 -7.75 -23.47
CA PRO A 127 -5.23 -7.23 -24.45
C PRO A 127 -4.61 -5.92 -23.93
N THR A 128 -3.38 -5.62 -24.35
CA THR A 128 -2.59 -4.47 -23.88
C THR A 128 -3.34 -3.15 -23.92
N ASN A 129 -4.17 -2.93 -24.95
CA ASN A 129 -4.97 -1.72 -25.10
C ASN A 129 -6.00 -1.56 -23.98
N LEU A 130 -6.67 -2.64 -23.57
CA LEU A 130 -7.66 -2.62 -22.49
C LEU A 130 -7.00 -2.51 -21.11
N ASN A 131 -5.82 -3.11 -20.93
CA ASN A 131 -5.03 -2.92 -19.71
C ASN A 131 -4.62 -1.45 -19.51
N SER A 132 -4.33 -0.73 -20.60
CA SER A 132 -3.95 0.68 -20.52
C SER A 132 -5.13 1.64 -20.26
N LEU A 133 -6.37 1.16 -20.31
CA LEU A 133 -7.57 2.00 -20.25
C LEU A 133 -7.72 2.71 -18.89
N GLU A 134 -7.33 2.04 -17.80
CA GLU A 134 -7.27 2.66 -16.48
C GLU A 134 -6.32 3.86 -16.48
N GLN A 135 -5.11 3.66 -16.99
CA GLN A 135 -4.07 4.68 -17.01
C GLN A 135 -4.46 5.87 -17.89
N ARG A 136 -5.08 5.61 -19.06
CA ARG A 136 -5.60 6.68 -19.93
C ARG A 136 -6.67 7.53 -19.25
N TRP A 137 -7.54 6.89 -18.47
CA TRP A 137 -8.55 7.62 -17.69
C TRP A 137 -7.88 8.46 -16.60
N GLU A 138 -6.85 7.94 -15.92
CA GLU A 138 -6.07 8.71 -14.94
C GLU A 138 -5.38 9.93 -15.56
N ASP A 139 -4.73 9.75 -16.72
CA ASP A 139 -4.05 10.82 -17.46
C ASP A 139 -5.05 11.92 -17.88
N PHE A 140 -6.27 11.56 -18.26
CA PHE A 140 -7.33 12.51 -18.58
C PHE A 140 -7.76 13.34 -17.37
N VAL A 141 -7.92 12.71 -16.19
CA VAL A 141 -8.26 13.40 -14.95
C VAL A 141 -7.15 14.38 -14.53
N ASP A 142 -5.89 13.97 -14.67
CA ASP A 142 -4.74 14.84 -14.39
C ASP A 142 -4.68 16.03 -15.37
N LEU A 143 -5.00 15.81 -16.64
CA LEU A 143 -5.10 16.87 -17.64
C LEU A 143 -6.20 17.87 -17.28
N LEU A 144 -7.38 17.40 -16.88
CA LEU A 144 -8.48 18.27 -16.44
C LEU A 144 -8.07 19.13 -15.25
N ASP A 145 -7.35 18.58 -14.28
CA ASP A 145 -6.86 19.34 -13.14
C ASP A 145 -5.83 20.40 -13.54
N VAL A 146 -4.88 20.07 -14.42
CA VAL A 146 -3.92 21.03 -14.97
C VAL A 146 -4.63 22.15 -15.72
N TYR A 147 -5.59 21.82 -16.58
CA TYR A 147 -6.39 22.78 -17.33
C TYR A 147 -7.13 23.73 -16.37
N ARG A 148 -7.76 23.19 -15.34
CA ARG A 148 -8.48 23.98 -14.33
C ARG A 148 -7.55 24.94 -13.59
N ARG A 149 -6.39 24.47 -13.10
CA ARG A 149 -5.40 25.34 -12.45
C ARG A 149 -4.99 26.48 -13.35
N ARG A 150 -4.64 26.19 -14.61
CA ARG A 150 -4.25 27.22 -15.58
C ARG A 150 -5.37 28.21 -15.86
N LYS A 151 -6.62 27.74 -16.03
CA LYS A 151 -7.79 28.61 -16.22
C LYS A 151 -8.03 29.54 -15.03
N GLN A 152 -7.76 29.09 -13.81
CA GLN A 152 -7.87 29.92 -12.60
C GLN A 152 -6.76 30.97 -12.49
N HIS A 153 -5.54 30.66 -12.94
CA HIS A 153 -4.42 31.62 -12.98
C HIS A 153 -4.52 32.64 -14.13
N LEU A 154 -5.35 32.38 -15.14
CA LEU A 154 -5.63 33.30 -16.25
C LEU A 154 -6.79 34.28 -15.96
N LYS A 155 -7.42 34.18 -14.78
CA LYS A 155 -8.41 35.14 -14.27
C LYS A 155 -7.75 36.15 -13.36
#